data_AF-N0CUN7-F1
#
_entry.id   AF-N0CUN7-F1
#
_cell.length_a   1.000
_cell.length_b   1.000
_cell.length_c   1.000
_cell.angle_alpha   90.00
_cell.angle_beta   90.00
_cell.angle_gamma   90.00
#
_symmetry.space_group_name_H-M   'P 1'
#
loop_
_entity.id
_entity.type
_entity.pdbx_description
1 polymer ?
#
loop_
_entity_poly.entity_id
_entity_poly.type
_entity_poly.pdbx_seq_one_letter_code
_entity_poly.pdbx_strand_id
1 'polypeptide(L)'
;MSASGVTAAAIAARLSAAGLRPRVEEDTRSTTVEAEVPETLSSDSWLEVLDAVADADRFGLVATSLNGRTLWAVVRKTVPTTGDVGGPGYQR
;
A
#
# COMPACT_ATOMS: atom_id res chain seq x y z
N MET A 1 -0.87 -13.96 2.52
CA MET A 1 0.60 -13.99 2.63
C MET A 1 1.06 -12.74 1.90
N SER A 2 1.45 -11.68 2.61
CA SER A 2 2.03 -10.49 1.98
C SER A 2 3.39 -10.94 1.45
N ALA A 3 3.51 -11.04 0.13
CA ALA A 3 4.79 -11.31 -0.48
C ALA A 3 5.66 -10.09 -0.18
N SER A 4 6.77 -10.30 0.53
CA SER A 4 7.69 -9.28 1.05
C SER A 4 7.10 -8.34 2.11
N GLY A 5 7.84 -8.09 3.19
CA GLY A 5 7.52 -7.10 4.23
C GLY A 5 7.63 -5.66 3.74
N VAL A 6 7.11 -5.37 2.54
CA VAL A 6 7.06 -4.05 1.93
C VAL A 6 6.14 -3.17 2.77
N THR A 7 6.69 -2.03 3.19
CA THR A 7 5.96 -1.02 3.93
C THR A 7 5.30 -0.05 2.97
N ALA A 8 4.20 0.58 3.39
CA ALA A 8 3.60 1.69 2.65
C ALA A 8 4.61 2.80 2.32
N ALA A 9 5.60 3.04 3.19
CA ALA A 9 6.68 3.98 2.94
C ALA A 9 7.59 3.56 1.77
N ALA A 10 7.88 2.26 1.61
CA ALA A 10 8.65 1.76 0.47
C ALA A 10 7.88 1.94 -0.85
N ILE A 11 6.57 1.67 -0.85
CA ILE A 11 5.70 1.92 -2.01
C ILE A 11 5.71 3.42 -2.36
N ALA A 12 5.52 4.30 -1.37
CA ALA A 12 5.55 5.74 -1.57
C ALA A 12 6.92 6.24 -2.12
N ALA A 13 8.03 5.68 -1.64
CA ALA A 13 9.35 6.03 -2.17
C ALA A 13 9.49 5.64 -3.66
N ARG A 14 9.02 4.43 -4.04
CA ARG A 14 9.05 3.96 -5.43
C ARG A 14 8.15 4.81 -6.35
N LEU A 15 6.94 5.15 -5.91
CA LEU A 15 6.05 6.04 -6.65
C LEU A 15 6.65 7.44 -6.82
N SER A 16 7.36 7.94 -5.81
CA SER A 16 8.06 9.24 -5.90
C SER A 16 9.21 9.19 -6.90
N ALA A 17 9.96 8.08 -6.95
CA ALA A 17 11.03 7.87 -7.92
C ALA A 17 10.50 7.81 -9.36
N ALA A 18 9.29 7.25 -9.55
CA ALA A 18 8.58 7.26 -10.83
C ALA A 18 7.95 8.63 -11.19
N GLY A 19 8.17 9.67 -10.36
CA GLY A 19 7.73 11.04 -10.62
C GLY A 19 6.33 11.38 -10.12
N LEU A 20 5.68 10.49 -9.36
CA LEU A 20 4.39 10.77 -8.74
C LEU A 20 4.58 11.48 -7.39
N ARG A 21 3.49 12.05 -6.86
CA ARG A 21 3.46 12.67 -5.53
C ARG A 21 2.55 11.87 -4.60
N PRO A 22 3.06 10.77 -4.00
CA PRO A 22 2.25 9.93 -3.15
C PRO A 22 1.98 10.61 -1.80
N ARG A 23 0.77 10.39 -1.31
CA ARG A 23 0.31 10.72 0.03
C ARG A 23 0.13 9.41 0.79
N VAL A 24 0.61 9.39 2.03
CA VAL A 24 0.49 8.22 2.89
C VAL A 24 -0.50 8.55 3.99
N GLU A 25 -1.56 7.76 4.07
CA GLU A 25 -2.59 7.88 5.10
C GLU A 25 -2.57 6.64 5.99
N GLU A 26 -2.41 6.88 7.29
CA GLU A 26 -2.34 5.82 8.28
C GLU A 26 -3.71 5.61 8.94
N ASP A 27 -4.21 4.37 8.85
CA ASP A 27 -5.41 3.90 9.54
C ASP A 27 -5.01 2.94 10.68
N THR A 28 -5.96 2.63 11.56
CA THR A 28 -5.82 1.65 12.65
C THR A 28 -5.40 0.27 12.14
N ARG A 29 -5.93 -0.18 11.00
CA ARG A 29 -5.70 -1.56 10.49
C ARG A 29 -4.86 -1.63 9.22
N SER A 30 -4.60 -0.51 8.58
CA SER A 30 -3.87 -0.46 7.32
C SER A 30 -3.20 0.89 7.13
N THR A 31 -2.31 0.97 6.16
CA THR A 31 -1.78 2.21 5.65
C THR A 31 -2.09 2.27 4.16
N THR A 32 -2.69 3.36 3.72
CA THR A 32 -3.04 3.62 2.33
C THR A 32 -2.01 4.57 1.73
N VAL A 33 -1.58 4.30 0.51
CA VAL A 33 -0.74 5.18 -0.30
C VAL A 33 -1.57 5.60 -1.50
N GLU A 34 -1.74 6.89 -1.71
CA GLU A 34 -2.50 7.45 -2.83
C GLU A 34 -1.64 8.39 -3.65
N ALA A 35 -1.77 8.36 -4.97
CA ALA A 35 -1.05 9.27 -5.85
C ALA A 35 -1.91 9.69 -7.03
N GLU A 36 -1.93 11.00 -7.31
CA GLU A 36 -2.48 11.51 -8.56
C GLU A 36 -1.60 11.07 -9.73
N VAL A 37 -2.23 10.49 -10.75
CA VAL A 37 -1.57 10.02 -11.97
C VAL A 37 -1.70 11.12 -13.02
N PRO A 38 -0.58 11.69 -13.50
CA PRO A 38 -0.57 12.67 -14.57
C PRO A 38 -1.32 12.18 -15.82
N GLU A 39 -1.88 13.08 -16.61
CA GLU A 39 -2.50 12.72 -17.90
C GLU A 39 -1.49 12.08 -18.85
N THR A 40 -0.27 12.63 -18.87
CA THR A 40 0.85 12.17 -19.67
C THR A 40 1.87 11.46 -18.79
N LEU A 41 1.90 10.14 -18.85
CA LEU A 41 2.88 9.29 -18.19
C LEU A 41 3.42 8.29 -19.21
N SER A 42 4.73 8.08 -19.25
CA SER A 42 5.34 7.15 -20.20
C SER A 42 4.98 5.70 -19.86
N SER A 43 4.98 4.82 -20.85
CA SER A 43 4.71 3.40 -20.61
C SER A 43 5.69 2.78 -19.61
N ASP A 44 6.98 3.15 -19.68
CA ASP A 44 8.00 2.64 -18.77
C ASP A 44 7.75 3.07 -17.32
N SER A 45 7.48 4.36 -17.09
CA SER A 45 7.11 4.86 -15.76
C SER A 45 5.80 4.24 -15.27
N TRP A 46 4.87 3.92 -16.18
CA TRP A 46 3.62 3.26 -15.80
C TRP A 46 3.85 1.82 -15.33
N LEU A 47 4.77 1.09 -15.97
CA LEU A 47 5.16 -0.25 -15.51
C LEU A 47 5.82 -0.19 -14.14
N GLU A 48 6.72 0.77 -13.90
CA GLU A 48 7.34 0.96 -12.57
C GLU A 48 6.31 1.26 -11.48
N VAL A 49 5.29 2.08 -11.81
CA VAL A 49 4.17 2.37 -10.91
C VAL A 49 3.37 1.12 -10.60
N LEU A 50 3.03 0.32 -11.61
CA LEU A 50 2.28 -0.92 -11.42
C LEU A 50 3.07 -1.95 -10.60
N ASP A 51 4.38 -2.06 -10.84
CA ASP A 51 5.26 -2.94 -10.08
C ASP A 51 5.35 -2.50 -8.61
N ALA A 52 5.39 -1.20 -8.34
CA ALA A 52 5.42 -0.66 -6.98
C ALA A 52 4.13 -0.96 -6.20
N VAL A 53 2.95 -0.89 -6.83
CA VAL A 53 1.67 -1.16 -6.14
C VAL A 53 1.29 -2.63 -6.10
N ALA A 54 1.88 -3.46 -6.96
CA ALA A 54 1.66 -4.91 -6.96
C ALA A 54 2.11 -5.58 -5.65
N ASP A 55 3.07 -4.98 -4.94
CA ASP A 55 3.54 -5.44 -3.62
C ASP A 55 2.51 -5.18 -2.50
N ALA A 56 1.47 -4.36 -2.73
CA ALA A 56 0.46 -4.05 -1.74
C ALA A 56 -0.56 -5.20 -1.57
N ASP A 57 -1.25 -5.23 -0.41
CA ASP A 57 -2.33 -6.20 -0.19
C ASP A 57 -3.51 -5.99 -1.14
N ARG A 58 -3.78 -4.73 -1.49
CA ARG A 58 -4.80 -4.31 -2.44
C ARG A 58 -4.32 -3.05 -3.13
N PHE A 59 -4.65 -2.90 -4.40
CA PHE A 59 -4.38 -1.66 -5.14
C PHE A 59 -5.45 -1.45 -6.21
N GLY A 60 -5.52 -0.23 -6.72
CA GLY A 60 -6.44 0.10 -7.80
C GLY A 60 -6.25 1.50 -8.33
N LEU A 61 -7.03 1.82 -9.36
CA LEU A 61 -7.09 3.14 -9.99
C LEU A 61 -8.54 3.61 -9.93
N VAL A 62 -8.76 4.79 -9.37
CA VAL A 62 -10.06 5.48 -9.43
C VAL A 62 -9.93 6.68 -10.35
N ALA A 63 -10.86 6.79 -11.31
CA ALA A 63 -10.95 7.94 -12.19
C ALA A 63 -12.25 8.68 -11.85
N THR A 64 -12.13 9.94 -11.43
CA THR A 64 -13.29 10.81 -11.20
C THR A 64 -13.20 12.00 -12.13
N SER A 65 -14.35 12.54 -12.54
CA SER A 65 -14.40 13.70 -13.42
C SER A 65 -13.82 14.97 -12.80
N LEU A 66 -13.66 15.03 -11.47
CA LEU A 66 -13.18 16.19 -10.72
C LEU A 66 -11.70 16.10 -10.33
N ASN A 67 -11.20 14.92 -9.98
CA ASN A 67 -9.84 14.74 -9.45
C ASN A 67 -8.90 13.99 -10.42
N GLY A 68 -9.34 13.78 -11.66
CA GLY A 68 -8.58 13.00 -12.64
C GLY A 68 -8.44 11.54 -12.22
N ARG A 69 -7.24 10.98 -12.38
CA ARG A 69 -6.92 9.59 -12.04
C ARG A 69 -6.11 9.54 -10.77
N THR A 70 -6.59 8.81 -9.77
CA THR A 70 -5.87 8.57 -8.51
C THR A 70 -5.59 7.08 -8.37
N LEU A 71 -4.31 6.75 -8.27
CA LEU A 71 -3.85 5.41 -7.92
C LEU A 71 -3.86 5.27 -6.40
N TRP A 72 -4.25 4.09 -5.91
CA TRP A 72 -4.21 3.78 -4.49
C TRP A 72 -3.65 2.38 -4.24
N ALA A 73 -2.97 2.21 -3.11
CA ALA A 73 -2.41 0.96 -2.63
C ALA A 73 -2.61 0.86 -1.12
N VAL A 74 -3.07 -0.29 -0.62
CA VAL A 74 -3.32 -0.54 0.80
C VAL A 74 -2.38 -1.63 1.28
N VAL A 75 -1.63 -1.33 2.33
CA VAL A 75 -0.82 -2.30 3.08
C VAL A 75 -1.50 -2.54 4.42
N ARG A 76 -1.93 -3.77 4.69
CA ARG A 76 -2.55 -4.13 5.97
C ARG A 76 -1.48 -4.23 7.04
N LYS A 77 -1.74 -3.63 8.20
CA LYS A 77 -0.91 -3.86 9.37
C LYS A 77 -1.16 -5.29 9.82
N THR A 78 -0.11 -6.10 9.93
CA THR A 78 -0.21 -7.39 10.59
C THR A 78 -0.51 -7.13 12.06
N VAL A 79 -1.79 -7.15 12.42
CA VAL A 79 -2.17 -7.14 13.84
C VAL A 79 -1.64 -8.46 14.39
N PRO A 80 -0.79 -8.46 15.44
CA PRO A 80 -0.49 -9.70 16.11
C PRO A 80 -1.84 -10.26 16.58
N THR A 81 -2.22 -11.42 16.03
CA THR A 81 -3.36 -12.15 16.57
C THR A 81 -3.00 -12.47 18.01
N THR A 82 -3.62 -11.78 18.97
CA THR A 82 -3.68 -12.22 20.36
C THR A 82 -4.36 -13.59 20.36
N GLY A 83 -3.56 -14.63 20.17
CA GLY A 83 -4.02 -16.00 19.98
C GLY A 83 -2.89 -17.03 20.03
N ASP A 84 -1.64 -16.61 20.27
CA ASP A 84 -0.62 -17.55 20.75
C ASP A 84 -0.76 -17.67 22.27
N VAL A 85 -1.54 -18.67 22.65
CA VAL A 85 -1.86 -19.06 24.02
C VAL A 85 -0.67 -19.83 24.60
N GLY A 86 -0.03 -19.30 25.65
CA GLY A 86 0.85 -20.05 26.54
C GLY A 86 0.48 -19.74 27.99
N GLY A 87 0.09 -20.68 28.85
CA GLY A 87 0.07 -22.14 28.77
C GLY A 87 -0.87 -22.73 29.84
N PRO A 88 -0.83 -24.05 30.11
CA PRO A 88 -1.75 -24.69 31.04
C PRO A 88 -1.50 -24.21 32.47
N GLY A 89 -2.50 -23.55 33.05
CA GLY A 89 -2.54 -23.24 34.48
C GLY A 89 -2.68 -24.54 35.28
N TYR A 90 -1.57 -25.00 35.85
CA TYR A 90 -1.59 -25.96 36.94
C TYR A 90 -2.10 -25.24 38.19
N GLN A 91 -3.34 -25.47 38.57
CA GLN A 91 -3.84 -25.14 39.91
C GLN A 91 -3.61 -26.38 40.80
N ARG A 92 -2.86 -26.21 41.89
CA ARG A 92 -2.69 -27.21 42.95
C ARG A 92 -3.82 -27.13 43.95
#